data_AF-A0A264YBX2-F1
#
_entry.id   AF-A0A264YBX2-F1
#
_cell.length_a   1.000
_cell.length_b   1.000
_cell.length_c   1.000
_cell.angle_alpha   90.00
_cell.angle_beta   90.00
_cell.angle_gamma   90.00
#
_symmetry.space_group_name_H-M   'P 1'
#
loop_
_entity.id
_entity.type
_entity.pdbx_description
1 polymer ?
#
loop_
_entity_poly.entity_id
_entity_poly.type
_entity_poly.pdbx_seq_one_letter_code
_entity_poly.pdbx_strand_id
1 'polypeptide(L)'
;MIVHLDKEQTRQMRRKLLADNSDIVFILFHDILKELHKKGMTQLSAVEVFLSARQFACTLLSMNEATEGLEDEIDDLEEEADGENDAMIISIVACAVIKAFAKAHAMSVYDDVVMAILVRWNDHPLFMPMLAGAARKEEGRFAENKRNDLLGYELEQAAGEGEEAVSEAVRSFVDIAQDIGPDATMQLLLVLSRFNDNNGHRYQKEVDELYEIHKRTRSVIDMEVKGSGLSSLNFNNHVRQVVAHADVVEKYK
;
A
#
# COMPACT_ATOMS: atom_id res chain seq x y z
N MET A 1 -19.57 -0.48 -18.67
CA MET A 1 -18.49 -0.57 -17.65
C MET A 1 -18.92 -1.19 -16.33
N ILE A 2 -20.09 -0.82 -15.77
CA ILE A 2 -20.55 -1.34 -14.47
C ILE A 2 -20.92 -2.83 -14.54
N VAL A 3 -20.40 -3.61 -13.59
CA VAL A 3 -20.67 -5.04 -13.46
C VAL A 3 -21.74 -5.26 -12.39
N HIS A 4 -22.89 -5.81 -12.80
CA HIS A 4 -23.92 -6.28 -11.88
C HIS A 4 -23.95 -7.80 -11.82
N LEU A 5 -24.01 -8.36 -10.60
CA LEU A 5 -24.02 -9.79 -10.37
C LEU A 5 -25.24 -10.20 -9.56
N ASP A 6 -25.78 -11.37 -9.85
CA ASP A 6 -26.74 -11.97 -8.94
C ASP A 6 -26.07 -12.40 -7.62
N LYS A 7 -26.90 -12.77 -6.64
CA LYS A 7 -26.45 -13.13 -5.29
C LYS A 7 -25.51 -14.33 -5.28
N GLU A 8 -25.72 -15.32 -6.14
CA GLU A 8 -24.90 -16.53 -6.18
C GLU A 8 -23.59 -16.28 -6.93
N GLN A 9 -23.63 -15.54 -8.04
CA GLN A 9 -22.44 -15.06 -8.76
C GLN A 9 -21.54 -14.21 -7.83
N THR A 10 -22.12 -13.27 -7.10
CA THR A 10 -21.41 -12.45 -6.10
C THR A 10 -20.73 -13.32 -5.04
N ARG A 11 -21.41 -14.35 -4.56
CA ARG A 11 -20.86 -15.28 -3.55
C ARG A 11 -19.69 -16.08 -4.10
N GLN A 12 -19.81 -16.59 -5.33
CA GLN A 12 -18.76 -17.39 -5.98
C GLN A 12 -17.54 -16.52 -6.27
N MET A 13 -17.73 -15.34 -6.84
CA MET A 13 -16.64 -14.40 -7.13
C MET A 13 -15.94 -13.93 -5.87
N ARG A 14 -16.69 -13.59 -4.80
CA ARG A 14 -16.08 -13.23 -3.52
C ARG A 14 -15.16 -14.32 -2.99
N ARG A 15 -15.58 -15.60 -3.05
CA ARG A 15 -14.74 -16.72 -2.60
C ARG A 15 -13.48 -16.85 -3.43
N LYS A 16 -13.61 -16.68 -4.75
CA LYS A 16 -12.47 -16.73 -5.67
C LYS A 16 -11.46 -15.61 -5.37
N LEU A 17 -11.94 -14.39 -5.15
CA LEU A 17 -11.10 -13.22 -4.87
C LEU A 17 -10.43 -13.27 -3.48
N LEU A 18 -10.96 -14.07 -2.54
CA LEU A 18 -10.41 -14.27 -1.19
C LEU A 18 -9.58 -15.55 -1.03
N ALA A 19 -9.42 -16.37 -2.07
CA ALA A 19 -8.66 -17.62 -2.01
C ALA A 19 -7.14 -17.38 -1.88
N ASP A 20 -6.34 -18.44 -1.74
CA ASP A 20 -4.90 -18.35 -1.43
C ASP A 20 -4.05 -17.60 -2.49
N ASN A 21 -4.55 -17.43 -3.72
CA ASN A 21 -4.01 -16.52 -4.76
C ASN A 21 -4.94 -15.31 -4.94
N SER A 22 -5.19 -14.61 -3.84
CA SER A 22 -6.20 -13.55 -3.76
C SER A 22 -5.71 -12.26 -4.39
N ASP A 23 -6.66 -11.51 -4.94
CA ASP A 23 -6.35 -10.18 -5.46
C ASP A 23 -6.11 -9.23 -4.28
N ILE A 24 -4.87 -8.76 -4.13
CA ILE A 24 -4.47 -7.93 -2.99
C ILE A 24 -5.26 -6.62 -2.95
N VAL A 25 -5.62 -6.05 -4.11
CA VAL A 25 -6.42 -4.82 -4.17
C VAL A 25 -7.83 -5.10 -3.67
N PHE A 26 -8.44 -6.22 -4.08
CA PHE A 26 -9.74 -6.62 -3.54
C PHE A 26 -9.70 -6.76 -2.00
N ILE A 27 -8.68 -7.43 -1.46
CA ILE A 27 -8.53 -7.64 -0.02
C ILE A 27 -8.42 -6.31 0.74
N LEU A 28 -7.63 -5.37 0.24
CA LEU A 28 -7.40 -4.08 0.90
C LEU A 28 -8.68 -3.26 0.99
N PHE A 29 -9.47 -3.25 -0.07
CA PHE A 29 -10.71 -2.48 -0.12
C PHE A 29 -11.94 -3.24 0.40
N HIS A 30 -11.87 -4.57 0.60
CA HIS A 30 -13.05 -5.37 0.89
C HIS A 30 -13.87 -4.87 2.10
N ASP A 31 -13.19 -4.55 3.20
CA ASP A 31 -13.87 -4.16 4.44
C ASP A 31 -14.53 -2.78 4.32
N ILE A 32 -13.83 -1.80 3.74
CA ILE A 32 -14.38 -0.45 3.56
C ILE A 32 -15.54 -0.46 2.56
N LEU A 33 -15.43 -1.20 1.45
CA LEU A 33 -16.52 -1.34 0.47
C LEU A 33 -17.76 -1.99 1.09
N LYS A 34 -17.57 -3.01 1.93
CA LYS A 34 -18.66 -3.65 2.66
C LYS A 34 -19.31 -2.71 3.66
N GLU A 35 -18.54 -1.83 4.29
CA GLU A 35 -19.06 -0.81 5.20
C GLU A 35 -19.87 0.25 4.46
N LEU A 36 -19.37 0.76 3.33
CA LEU A 36 -20.06 1.75 2.50
C LEU A 36 -21.39 1.21 1.95
N HIS A 37 -21.41 -0.02 1.46
CA HIS A 37 -22.65 -0.68 1.01
C HIS A 37 -23.67 -0.81 2.14
N LYS A 38 -23.25 -1.22 3.34
CA LYS A 38 -24.13 -1.30 4.52
C LYS A 38 -24.69 0.05 4.95
N LYS A 39 -23.94 1.14 4.74
CA LYS A 39 -24.35 2.51 5.03
C LYS A 39 -25.24 3.11 3.93
N GLY A 40 -25.49 2.38 2.85
CA GLY A 40 -26.25 2.87 1.70
C GLY A 40 -25.51 3.94 0.89
N MET A 41 -24.19 4.06 1.07
CA MET A 41 -23.35 5.02 0.32
C MET A 41 -23.07 4.55 -1.10
N THR A 42 -23.23 3.26 -1.37
CA THR A 42 -23.11 2.62 -2.68
C THR A 42 -24.16 1.52 -2.79
N GLN A 43 -24.76 1.33 -3.97
CA GLN A 43 -25.67 0.21 -4.23
C GLN A 43 -24.93 -1.06 -4.61
N LEU A 44 -23.68 -0.92 -5.08
CA LEU A 44 -22.85 -2.02 -5.51
C LEU A 44 -22.29 -2.82 -4.33
N SER A 45 -22.23 -4.14 -4.49
CA SER A 45 -21.47 -4.97 -3.58
C SER A 45 -19.96 -4.75 -3.77
N ALA A 46 -19.16 -5.08 -2.76
CA ALA A 46 -17.69 -4.99 -2.87
C ALA A 46 -17.10 -5.75 -4.07
N VAL A 47 -17.77 -6.83 -4.50
CA VAL A 47 -17.36 -7.62 -5.67
C VAL A 47 -17.65 -6.86 -6.97
N GLU A 48 -18.85 -6.30 -7.09
CA GLU A 48 -19.27 -5.52 -8.25
C GLU A 48 -18.41 -4.27 -8.43
N VAL A 49 -18.13 -3.56 -7.33
CA VAL A 49 -17.17 -2.44 -7.35
C VAL A 49 -15.82 -2.89 -7.88
N PHE A 50 -15.25 -3.96 -7.31
CA PHE A 50 -13.92 -4.42 -7.71
C PHE A 50 -13.86 -4.87 -9.16
N LEU A 51 -14.88 -5.60 -9.64
CA LEU A 51 -14.93 -6.05 -11.03
C LEU A 51 -15.11 -4.89 -12.01
N SER A 52 -15.95 -3.89 -11.66
CA SER A 52 -16.13 -2.67 -12.45
C SER A 52 -14.84 -1.85 -12.50
N ALA A 53 -14.18 -1.68 -11.36
CA ALA A 53 -12.90 -0.99 -11.26
C ALA A 53 -11.79 -1.68 -12.05
N ARG A 54 -11.76 -3.02 -12.04
CA ARG A 54 -10.82 -3.78 -12.85
C ARG A 54 -11.11 -3.65 -14.34
N GLN A 55 -12.38 -3.64 -14.75
CA GLN A 55 -12.75 -3.42 -16.13
C GLN A 55 -12.32 -2.02 -16.61
N PHE A 56 -12.62 -0.98 -15.83
CA PHE A 56 -12.20 0.40 -16.09
C PHE A 56 -10.68 0.52 -16.19
N ALA A 57 -9.95 -0.04 -15.21
CA ALA A 57 -8.49 -0.08 -15.24
C ALA A 57 -7.95 -0.79 -16.50
N CYS A 58 -8.55 -1.92 -16.90
CA CYS A 58 -8.16 -2.62 -18.12
C CYS A 58 -8.41 -1.79 -19.38
N THR A 59 -9.50 -1.02 -19.45
CA THR A 59 -9.74 -0.09 -20.55
C THR A 59 -8.60 0.93 -20.63
N LEU A 60 -8.32 1.64 -19.53
CA LEU A 60 -7.25 2.65 -19.47
C LEU A 60 -5.87 2.07 -19.80
N LEU A 61 -5.54 0.88 -19.29
CA LEU A 61 -4.27 0.20 -19.57
C LEU A 61 -4.13 -0.29 -21.02
N SER A 62 -5.23 -0.37 -21.77
CA SER A 62 -5.23 -0.78 -23.18
C SER A 62 -5.15 0.38 -24.16
N MET A 63 -5.28 1.62 -23.67
CA MET A 63 -5.21 2.83 -24.48
C MET A 63 -3.76 3.24 -24.71
N ASN A 64 -3.42 3.56 -25.97
CA ASN A 64 -2.10 4.09 -26.30
C ASN A 64 -1.88 5.50 -25.73
N GLU A 65 -2.95 6.29 -25.63
CA GLU A 65 -2.95 7.68 -25.13
C GLU A 65 -3.95 7.82 -23.97
N ALA A 66 -3.77 6.98 -22.93
CA ALA A 66 -4.67 6.91 -21.78
C ALA A 66 -4.88 8.26 -21.06
N THR A 67 -3.87 9.14 -21.05
CA THR A 67 -3.98 10.48 -20.44
C THR A 67 -4.91 11.40 -21.22
N GLU A 68 -4.95 11.30 -22.54
CA GLU A 68 -5.81 12.16 -23.38
C GLU A 68 -7.27 11.71 -23.33
N GLY A 69 -7.52 10.40 -23.32
CA GLY A 69 -8.88 9.86 -23.24
C GLY A 69 -9.42 9.66 -21.82
N LEU A 70 -8.65 9.99 -20.78
CA LEU A 70 -9.06 9.74 -19.40
C LEU A 70 -10.32 10.52 -19.01
N GLU A 71 -10.45 11.76 -19.44
CA GLU A 71 -11.59 12.62 -19.09
C GLU A 71 -12.89 12.02 -19.64
N ASP A 72 -12.90 11.64 -20.91
CA ASP A 72 -14.04 10.96 -21.56
C ASP A 72 -14.41 9.64 -20.84
N GLU A 73 -13.40 8.84 -20.46
CA GLU A 73 -13.63 7.56 -19.79
C GLU A 73 -14.14 7.72 -18.34
N ILE A 74 -13.78 8.81 -17.65
CA ILE A 74 -14.37 9.16 -16.33
C ILE A 74 -15.81 9.65 -16.52
N ASP A 75 -16.09 10.46 -17.52
CA ASP A 75 -17.44 10.96 -17.80
C ASP A 75 -18.37 9.79 -18.16
N ASP A 76 -17.93 8.85 -19.00
CA ASP A 76 -18.65 7.61 -19.30
C ASP A 76 -18.90 6.78 -18.02
N LEU A 77 -17.93 6.72 -17.10
CA LEU A 77 -18.12 6.05 -15.81
C LEU A 77 -19.20 6.73 -14.95
N GLU A 78 -19.22 8.06 -14.92
CA GLU A 78 -20.21 8.84 -14.16
C GLU A 78 -21.61 8.69 -14.74
N GLU A 79 -21.74 8.64 -16.06
CA GLU A 79 -23.03 8.45 -16.74
C GLU A 79 -23.60 7.03 -16.54
N GLU A 80 -22.74 6.01 -16.52
CA GLU A 80 -23.17 4.63 -16.35
C GLU A 80 -23.38 4.22 -14.89
N ALA A 81 -22.72 4.87 -13.93
CA ALA A 81 -22.85 4.54 -12.52
C ALA A 81 -24.23 4.95 -11.97
N ASP A 82 -24.74 4.20 -10.99
CA ASP A 82 -26.01 4.52 -10.30
C ASP A 82 -25.91 5.80 -9.42
N GLY A 83 -24.75 6.47 -9.42
CA GLY A 83 -24.52 7.78 -8.81
C GLY A 83 -23.04 8.13 -8.68
N GLU A 84 -22.78 9.39 -8.36
CA GLU A 84 -21.42 9.96 -8.21
C GLU A 84 -20.58 9.18 -7.19
N ASN A 85 -21.19 8.71 -6.09
CA ASN A 85 -20.51 7.86 -5.12
C ASN A 85 -19.95 6.59 -5.75
N ASP A 86 -20.71 5.93 -6.63
CA ASP A 86 -20.32 4.66 -7.24
C ASP A 86 -19.20 4.89 -8.26
N ALA A 87 -19.30 5.93 -9.08
CA ALA A 87 -18.24 6.33 -10.01
C ALA A 87 -16.93 6.66 -9.28
N MET A 88 -17.00 7.43 -8.19
CA MET A 88 -15.85 7.76 -7.36
C MET A 88 -15.23 6.51 -6.75
N ILE A 89 -16.03 5.67 -6.10
CA ILE A 89 -15.56 4.45 -5.44
C ILE A 89 -14.86 3.52 -6.45
N ILE A 90 -15.45 3.34 -7.63
CA ILE A 90 -14.87 2.53 -8.71
C ILE A 90 -13.54 3.13 -9.18
N SER A 91 -13.48 4.45 -9.39
CA SER A 91 -12.29 5.18 -9.82
C SER A 91 -11.12 5.01 -8.84
N ILE A 92 -11.36 5.14 -7.53
CA ILE A 92 -10.31 4.98 -6.51
C ILE A 92 -9.80 3.54 -6.43
N VAL A 93 -10.69 2.54 -6.54
CA VAL A 93 -10.27 1.14 -6.60
C VAL A 93 -9.49 0.87 -7.88
N ALA A 94 -9.87 1.49 -9.01
CA ALA A 94 -9.17 1.35 -10.29
C ALA A 94 -7.76 1.93 -10.22
N CYS A 95 -7.54 3.07 -9.55
CA CYS A 95 -6.18 3.59 -9.29
C CYS A 95 -5.29 2.54 -8.61
N ALA A 96 -5.82 1.83 -7.61
CA ALA A 96 -5.06 0.78 -6.92
C ALA A 96 -4.77 -0.43 -7.83
N VAL A 97 -5.71 -0.82 -8.71
CA VAL A 97 -5.50 -1.85 -9.73
C VAL A 97 -4.41 -1.44 -10.72
N ILE A 98 -4.48 -0.21 -11.25
CA ILE A 98 -3.49 0.34 -12.19
C ILE A 98 -2.11 0.39 -11.54
N LYS A 99 -1.99 0.91 -10.30
CA LYS A 99 -0.73 0.94 -9.56
C LYS A 99 -0.16 -0.46 -9.30
N ALA A 100 -1.01 -1.42 -8.94
CA ALA A 100 -0.57 -2.81 -8.74
C ALA A 100 -0.06 -3.43 -10.05
N PHE A 101 -0.76 -3.19 -11.17
CA PHE A 101 -0.36 -3.65 -12.49
C PHE A 101 0.94 -3.00 -12.98
N ALA A 102 1.03 -1.67 -12.88
CA ALA A 102 2.21 -0.87 -13.19
C ALA A 102 3.45 -1.35 -12.45
N LYS A 103 3.32 -1.60 -11.13
CA LYS A 103 4.40 -2.14 -10.31
C LYS A 103 4.82 -3.54 -10.75
N ALA A 104 3.86 -4.42 -11.04
CA ALA A 104 4.16 -5.79 -11.49
C ALA A 104 4.87 -5.86 -12.86
N HIS A 105 4.73 -4.81 -13.68
CA HIS A 105 5.30 -4.74 -15.04
C HIS A 105 6.38 -3.65 -15.18
N ALA A 106 6.82 -3.04 -14.08
CA ALA A 106 7.82 -1.96 -14.05
C ALA A 106 7.51 -0.78 -14.99
N MET A 107 6.24 -0.36 -15.09
CA MET A 107 5.79 0.74 -15.94
C MET A 107 5.44 1.97 -15.11
N SER A 108 6.14 3.09 -15.29
CA SER A 108 5.84 4.36 -14.59
C SER A 108 4.85 5.27 -15.34
N VAL A 109 4.53 4.96 -16.60
CA VAL A 109 3.72 5.81 -17.51
C VAL A 109 2.30 6.07 -16.98
N TYR A 110 1.79 5.22 -16.08
CA TYR A 110 0.44 5.35 -15.53
C TYR A 110 0.35 6.22 -14.27
N ASP A 111 1.46 6.82 -13.83
CA ASP A 111 1.44 7.71 -12.66
C ASP A 111 0.62 8.97 -12.90
N ASP A 112 0.69 9.55 -14.10
CA ASP A 112 -0.09 10.73 -14.48
C ASP A 112 -1.59 10.42 -14.56
N VAL A 113 -1.96 9.27 -15.12
CA VAL A 113 -3.35 8.78 -15.18
C VAL A 113 -3.92 8.61 -13.78
N VAL A 114 -3.17 7.96 -12.88
CA VAL A 114 -3.60 7.78 -11.49
C VAL A 114 -3.74 9.12 -10.79
N MET A 115 -2.78 10.04 -10.98
CA MET A 115 -2.83 11.36 -10.36
C MET A 115 -4.05 12.16 -10.83
N ALA A 116 -4.35 12.14 -12.12
CA ALA A 116 -5.51 12.83 -12.68
C ALA A 116 -6.83 12.30 -12.09
N ILE A 117 -6.99 10.98 -11.95
CA ILE A 117 -8.16 10.39 -11.28
C ILE A 117 -8.25 10.84 -9.81
N LEU A 118 -7.12 10.84 -9.07
CA LEU A 118 -7.12 11.25 -7.67
C LEU A 118 -7.48 12.74 -7.52
N VAL A 119 -7.00 13.60 -8.42
CA VAL A 119 -7.34 15.03 -8.44
C VAL A 119 -8.81 15.23 -8.75
N ARG A 120 -9.39 14.49 -9.70
CA ARG A 120 -10.81 14.58 -10.06
C ARG A 120 -11.76 14.32 -8.89
N TRP A 121 -11.36 13.45 -7.96
CA TRP A 121 -12.20 12.99 -6.86
C TRP A 121 -11.81 13.55 -5.48
N ASN A 122 -10.78 14.39 -5.38
CA ASN A 122 -10.18 14.80 -4.11
C ASN A 122 -11.17 15.48 -3.14
N ASP A 123 -12.13 16.23 -3.68
CA ASP A 123 -13.14 16.99 -2.92
C ASP A 123 -14.37 16.14 -2.59
N HIS A 124 -14.47 14.92 -3.14
CA HIS A 124 -15.61 14.05 -2.89
C HIS A 124 -15.61 13.54 -1.43
N PRO A 125 -16.74 13.60 -0.70
CA PRO A 125 -16.80 13.29 0.74
C PRO A 125 -16.29 11.89 1.13
N LEU A 126 -16.39 10.93 0.22
CA LEU A 126 -15.96 9.55 0.43
C LEU A 126 -14.49 9.28 0.02
N PHE A 127 -13.79 10.24 -0.59
CA PHE A 127 -12.42 10.07 -1.09
C PHE A 127 -11.44 9.75 0.05
N MET A 128 -11.34 10.63 1.03
CA MET A 128 -10.47 10.43 2.21
C MET A 128 -10.87 9.17 3.01
N PRO A 129 -12.17 8.92 3.30
CA PRO A 129 -12.58 7.66 3.93
C PRO A 129 -12.15 6.40 3.20
N MET A 130 -12.19 6.38 1.86
CA MET A 130 -11.77 5.24 1.04
C MET A 130 -10.27 4.97 1.19
N LEU A 131 -9.45 6.01 1.02
CA LEU A 131 -7.99 5.91 1.17
C LEU A 131 -7.59 5.49 2.59
N ALA A 132 -8.18 6.12 3.61
CA ALA A 132 -7.92 5.77 5.00
C ALA A 132 -8.41 4.35 5.36
N GLY A 133 -9.52 3.90 4.77
CA GLY A 133 -10.02 2.54 4.91
C GLY A 133 -9.04 1.50 4.39
N ALA A 134 -8.55 1.70 3.17
CA ALA A 134 -7.54 0.83 2.55
C ALA A 134 -6.21 0.87 3.30
N ALA A 135 -5.73 2.05 3.70
CA ALA A 135 -4.49 2.22 4.47
C ALA A 135 -4.56 1.50 5.81
N ARG A 136 -5.64 1.64 6.58
CA ARG A 136 -5.82 0.89 7.84
C ARG A 136 -5.85 -0.61 7.63
N LYS A 137 -6.43 -1.09 6.53
CA LYS A 137 -6.43 -2.52 6.20
C LYS A 137 -5.02 -3.00 5.84
N GLU A 138 -4.27 -2.20 5.11
CA GLU A 138 -2.86 -2.46 4.79
C GLU A 138 -2.00 -2.51 6.07
N GLU A 139 -2.13 -1.51 6.95
CA GLU A 139 -1.46 -1.45 8.25
C GLU A 139 -1.83 -2.64 9.15
N GLY A 140 -3.11 -3.02 9.19
CA GLY A 140 -3.56 -4.20 9.94
C GLY A 140 -2.96 -5.50 9.38
N ARG A 141 -2.93 -5.65 8.05
CA ARG A 141 -2.25 -6.79 7.42
C ARG A 141 -0.75 -6.76 7.64
N PHE A 142 -0.15 -5.58 7.69
CA PHE A 142 1.26 -5.40 8.03
C PHE A 142 1.54 -5.88 9.46
N ALA A 143 0.73 -5.46 10.43
CA ALA A 143 0.84 -5.91 11.82
C ALA A 143 0.61 -7.42 11.99
N GLU A 144 -0.21 -8.02 11.12
CA GLU A 144 -0.49 -9.47 11.09
C GLU A 144 0.53 -10.29 10.28
N ASN A 145 1.60 -9.68 9.73
CA ASN A 145 2.58 -10.31 8.82
C ASN A 145 1.96 -10.91 7.55
N LYS A 146 0.85 -10.32 7.07
CA LYS A 146 0.07 -10.78 5.91
C LYS A 146 0.24 -9.91 4.67
N ARG A 147 1.20 -8.98 4.64
CA ARG A 147 1.61 -8.42 3.35
C ARG A 147 2.20 -9.59 2.55
N ASN A 148 2.03 -9.59 1.22
CA ASN A 148 2.96 -10.30 0.36
C ASN A 148 4.33 -9.80 0.80
N ASP A 149 5.04 -10.63 1.55
CA ASP A 149 6.37 -10.37 2.06
C ASP A 149 7.29 -10.43 0.85
N LEU A 150 7.15 -9.55 -0.13
CA LEU A 150 7.93 -9.60 -1.37
C LEU A 150 9.40 -9.41 -1.05
N LEU A 151 9.70 -8.60 -0.03
CA LEU A 151 11.05 -8.37 0.46
C LEU A 151 11.59 -9.58 1.22
N GLY A 152 10.82 -10.17 2.14
CA GLY A 152 11.20 -11.43 2.79
C GLY A 152 11.22 -12.61 1.82
N TYR A 153 10.36 -12.63 0.82
CA TYR A 153 10.34 -13.61 -0.27
C TYR A 153 11.57 -13.46 -1.15
N GLU A 154 11.96 -12.25 -1.56
CA GLU A 154 13.20 -11.99 -2.30
C GLU A 154 14.42 -12.40 -1.46
N LEU A 155 14.43 -12.10 -0.15
CA LEU A 155 15.49 -12.55 0.76
C LEU A 155 15.50 -14.07 0.96
N GLU A 156 14.34 -14.72 1.00
CA GLU A 156 14.19 -16.18 1.10
C GLU A 156 14.56 -16.90 -0.21
N GLN A 157 14.21 -16.34 -1.37
CA GLN A 157 14.66 -16.83 -2.68
C GLN A 157 16.18 -16.69 -2.81
N ALA A 158 16.72 -15.51 -2.49
CA ALA A 158 18.16 -15.28 -2.51
C ALA A 158 18.90 -16.20 -1.52
N ALA A 159 18.32 -16.51 -0.35
CA ALA A 159 18.88 -17.47 0.59
C ALA A 159 18.95 -18.90 0.02
N GLY A 160 18.02 -19.25 -0.87
CA GLY A 160 18.05 -20.49 -1.65
C GLY A 160 19.15 -20.53 -2.72
N GLU A 161 19.62 -19.37 -3.18
CA GLU A 161 20.65 -19.22 -4.22
C GLU A 161 22.07 -19.06 -3.65
N GLY A 162 22.20 -18.54 -2.42
CA GLY A 162 23.45 -18.47 -1.67
C GLY A 162 23.72 -17.12 -1.02
N GLU A 163 24.76 -17.04 -0.17
CA GLU A 163 25.09 -15.82 0.59
C GLU A 163 25.38 -14.59 -0.27
N GLU A 164 25.91 -14.79 -1.48
CA GLU A 164 26.22 -13.71 -2.42
C GLU A 164 24.94 -13.07 -3.00
N ALA A 165 23.94 -13.89 -3.34
CA ALA A 165 22.64 -13.41 -3.81
C ALA A 165 21.87 -12.66 -2.70
N VAL A 166 21.95 -13.13 -1.46
CA VAL A 166 21.36 -12.41 -0.32
C VAL A 166 22.06 -11.06 -0.12
N SER A 167 23.39 -11.03 -0.22
CA SER A 167 24.15 -9.78 -0.10
C SER A 167 23.80 -8.77 -1.19
N GLU A 168 23.54 -9.23 -2.41
CA GLU A 168 23.12 -8.38 -3.53
C GLU A 168 21.69 -7.84 -3.34
N ALA A 169 20.74 -8.69 -2.94
CA ALA A 169 19.38 -8.27 -2.62
C ALA A 169 19.36 -7.24 -1.47
N VAL A 170 20.14 -7.49 -0.42
CA VAL A 170 20.25 -6.57 0.72
C VAL A 170 20.91 -5.25 0.33
N ARG A 171 21.95 -5.26 -0.51
CA ARG A 171 22.57 -4.03 -1.03
C ARG A 171 21.61 -3.20 -1.88
N SER A 172 20.84 -3.85 -2.75
CA SER A 172 19.79 -3.18 -3.52
C SER A 172 18.81 -2.44 -2.60
N PHE A 173 18.41 -3.05 -1.48
CA PHE A 173 17.55 -2.39 -0.49
C PHE A 173 18.23 -1.27 0.28
N VAL A 174 19.52 -1.41 0.60
CA VAL A 174 20.34 -0.37 1.22
C VAL A 174 20.51 0.84 0.31
N ASP A 175 20.67 0.62 -1.00
CA ASP A 175 20.75 1.69 -1.99
C ASP A 175 19.40 2.41 -2.14
N ILE A 176 18.30 1.66 -2.23
CA ILE A 176 16.94 2.24 -2.22
C ILE A 176 16.67 3.03 -0.93
N ALA A 177 17.18 2.55 0.21
CA ALA A 177 17.02 3.19 1.52
C ALA A 177 17.68 4.57 1.62
N GLN A 178 18.65 4.89 0.76
CA GLN A 178 19.32 6.19 0.71
C GLN A 178 18.41 7.28 0.11
N ASP A 179 17.48 6.90 -0.76
CA ASP A 179 16.64 7.83 -1.54
C ASP A 179 15.19 7.92 -1.06
N ILE A 180 14.80 7.14 -0.03
CA ILE A 180 13.44 7.10 0.51
C ILE A 180 13.33 7.75 1.91
N GLY A 181 12.12 8.15 2.28
CA GLY A 181 11.82 8.78 3.58
C GLY A 181 12.02 7.84 4.78
N PRO A 182 12.22 8.41 5.99
CA PRO A 182 12.66 7.68 7.20
C PRO A 182 11.67 6.61 7.66
N ASP A 183 10.37 6.81 7.43
CA ASP A 183 9.33 5.83 7.76
C ASP A 183 9.43 4.61 6.84
N ALA A 184 9.72 4.80 5.55
CA ALA A 184 9.93 3.71 4.61
C ALA A 184 11.25 2.97 4.90
N THR A 185 12.31 3.68 5.29
CA THR A 185 13.57 3.08 5.74
C THR A 185 13.39 2.23 7.01
N MET A 186 12.54 2.66 7.95
CA MET A 186 12.20 1.87 9.15
C MET A 186 11.50 0.56 8.78
N GLN A 187 10.61 0.59 7.78
CA GLN A 187 9.91 -0.61 7.32
C GLN A 187 10.87 -1.64 6.70
N LEU A 188 11.85 -1.18 5.90
CA LEU A 188 12.90 -2.04 5.37
C LEU A 188 13.75 -2.66 6.49
N LEU A 189 14.11 -1.86 7.50
CA LEU A 189 14.89 -2.31 8.64
C LEU A 189 14.17 -3.41 9.44
N LEU A 190 12.86 -3.27 9.67
CA LEU A 190 12.07 -4.27 10.40
C LEU A 190 12.02 -5.62 9.67
N VAL A 191 11.87 -5.62 8.34
CA VAL A 191 11.85 -6.85 7.55
C VAL A 191 13.22 -7.52 7.52
N LEU A 192 14.28 -6.77 7.28
CA LEU A 192 15.65 -7.29 7.26
C LEU A 192 16.08 -7.83 8.64
N SER A 193 15.71 -7.14 9.72
CA SER A 193 16.01 -7.57 11.09
C SER A 193 15.34 -8.91 11.41
N ARG A 194 14.04 -9.05 11.06
CA ARG A 194 13.33 -10.32 11.26
C ARG A 194 13.91 -11.46 10.41
N PHE A 195 14.26 -11.18 9.16
CA PHE A 195 14.93 -12.17 8.30
C PHE A 195 16.29 -12.59 8.90
N ASN A 196 17.05 -11.64 9.44
CA ASN A 196 18.34 -11.90 10.08
C ASN A 196 18.20 -12.76 11.35
N ASP A 197 17.19 -12.48 12.18
CA ASP A 197 16.87 -13.28 13.37
C ASP A 197 16.56 -14.75 12.98
N ASN A 198 15.77 -14.94 11.93
CA ASN A 198 15.42 -16.27 11.41
C ASN A 198 16.63 -17.03 10.82
N ASN A 199 17.71 -16.31 10.48
CA ASN A 199 18.93 -16.89 9.90
C ASN A 199 20.10 -16.96 10.89
N GLY A 200 19.87 -16.68 12.18
CA GLY A 200 20.89 -16.77 13.22
C GLY A 200 21.91 -15.63 13.18
N HIS A 201 21.45 -14.42 12.85
CA HIS A 201 22.23 -13.17 12.83
C HIS A 201 23.37 -13.12 11.80
N ARG A 202 23.30 -13.90 10.73
CA ARG A 202 24.33 -13.95 9.68
C ARG A 202 24.46 -12.66 8.86
N TYR A 203 23.41 -11.86 8.79
CA TYR A 203 23.30 -10.61 8.01
C TYR A 203 23.27 -9.37 8.91
N GLN A 204 23.85 -9.46 10.12
CA GLN A 204 23.81 -8.39 11.11
C GLN A 204 24.52 -7.12 10.62
N LYS A 205 25.60 -7.27 9.83
CA LYS A 205 26.36 -6.15 9.30
C LYS A 205 25.49 -5.25 8.42
N GLU A 206 24.63 -5.86 7.61
CA GLU A 206 23.75 -5.16 6.70
C GLU A 206 22.54 -4.54 7.44
N VAL A 207 22.05 -5.20 8.49
CA VAL A 207 21.07 -4.62 9.43
C VAL A 207 21.62 -3.36 10.09
N ASP A 208 22.87 -3.40 10.56
CA ASP A 208 23.54 -2.27 11.21
C ASP A 208 23.76 -1.09 10.24
N GLU A 209 24.08 -1.39 8.98
CA GLU A 209 24.25 -0.39 7.92
C GLU A 209 22.93 0.33 7.61
N LEU A 210 21.84 -0.42 7.44
CA LEU A 210 20.50 0.13 7.22
C LEU A 210 19.99 0.92 8.43
N TYR A 211 20.36 0.50 9.65
CA TYR A 211 20.06 1.22 10.89
C TYR A 211 20.76 2.59 10.95
N GLU A 212 22.04 2.65 10.56
CA GLU A 212 22.78 3.92 10.51
C GLU A 212 22.27 4.86 9.41
N ILE A 213 21.77 4.32 8.29
CA ILE A 213 21.07 5.12 7.26
C ILE A 213 19.78 5.71 7.84
N HIS A 214 18.92 4.89 8.45
CA HIS A 214 17.69 5.37 9.09
C HIS A 214 17.95 6.49 10.10
N LYS A 215 18.97 6.32 10.94
CA LYS A 215 19.38 7.29 11.95
C LYS A 215 19.87 8.61 11.34
N ARG A 216 20.61 8.57 10.23
CA ARG A 216 21.04 9.77 9.49
C ARG A 216 19.86 10.48 8.85
N THR A 217 19.00 9.77 8.12
CA THR A 217 17.83 10.34 7.44
C THR A 217 16.88 11.02 8.44
N ARG A 218 16.68 10.39 9.61
CA ARG A 218 15.89 10.97 10.71
C ARG A 218 16.54 12.20 11.35
N SER A 219 17.86 12.18 11.54
CA SER A 219 18.61 13.31 12.09
C SER A 219 18.62 14.54 11.17
N VAL A 220 18.61 14.33 9.85
CA VAL A 220 18.55 15.43 8.85
C VAL A 220 17.20 16.13 8.93
N ILE A 221 16.11 15.38 8.98
CA ILE A 221 14.75 15.92 9.13
C ILE A 221 14.58 16.65 10.47
N ASP A 222 15.10 16.09 11.56
CA ASP A 222 15.06 16.74 12.89
C ASP A 222 15.89 18.06 12.94
N MET A 223 16.89 18.21 12.08
CA MET A 223 17.66 19.46 11.93
C MET A 223 16.94 20.48 11.05
N GLU A 224 16.29 20.06 9.95
CA GLU A 224 15.49 20.93 9.08
C GLU A 224 14.24 21.49 9.79
N VAL A 225 13.61 20.69 10.65
CA VAL A 225 12.50 21.10 11.52
C VAL A 225 12.95 22.07 12.63
N LYS A 226 14.22 22.03 13.05
CA LYS A 226 14.78 23.00 14.01
C LYS A 226 15.28 24.29 13.36
N GLY A 227 15.70 24.24 12.09
CA GLY A 227 16.17 25.40 11.31
C GLY A 227 15.03 26.25 10.74
N SER A 228 13.88 25.64 10.47
CA SER A 228 12.64 26.34 10.14
C SER A 228 11.93 26.70 11.46
N GLY A 229 11.91 27.99 11.83
CA GLY A 229 11.36 28.49 13.10
C GLY A 229 9.84 28.36 13.26
N LEU A 230 9.27 27.18 13.04
CA LEU A 230 7.90 26.82 13.37
C LEU A 230 7.88 26.08 14.70
N SER A 231 7.82 26.88 15.76
CA SER A 231 7.36 26.44 17.06
C SER A 231 5.94 25.86 16.97
N SER A 232 5.74 24.74 17.68
CA SER A 232 4.48 24.13 18.13
C SER A 232 3.77 23.18 17.16
N LEU A 233 3.85 21.87 17.46
CA LEU A 233 2.76 21.12 18.11
C LEU A 233 3.24 19.69 18.39
N ASN A 234 3.38 19.40 19.68
CA ASN A 234 3.92 18.16 20.21
C ASN A 234 2.81 17.09 20.22
N PHE A 235 2.84 16.12 19.29
CA PHE A 235 1.88 15.01 19.26
C PHE A 235 2.46 13.62 19.54
N ASN A 236 3.73 13.49 19.94
CA ASN A 236 4.36 12.18 20.13
C ASN A 236 4.96 11.94 21.52
N ASN A 237 4.24 12.33 22.57
CA ASN A 237 4.63 12.04 23.95
C ASN A 237 4.23 10.64 24.46
N HIS A 238 3.65 9.77 23.61
CA HIS A 238 3.26 8.40 24.01
C HIS A 238 4.30 7.32 23.66
N VAL A 239 5.30 7.61 22.81
CA VAL A 239 6.31 6.60 22.40
C VAL A 239 7.46 6.48 23.40
N ARG A 240 7.71 7.50 24.24
CA ARG A 240 8.73 7.44 25.30
C ARG A 240 8.41 6.44 26.43
N GLN A 241 7.14 6.07 26.61
CA GLN A 241 6.76 5.11 27.66
C GLN A 241 6.94 3.65 27.26
N VAL A 242 6.92 3.32 25.97
CA VAL A 242 7.07 1.93 25.51
C VAL A 242 8.53 1.51 25.47
N VAL A 243 9.44 2.42 25.10
CA VAL A 243 10.90 2.14 25.08
C VAL A 243 11.48 2.05 26.50
N ALA A 244 10.96 2.84 27.45
CA ALA A 244 11.42 2.78 28.84
C ALA A 244 11.02 1.50 29.59
N HIS A 245 10.01 0.75 29.12
CA HIS A 245 9.60 -0.49 29.76
C HIS A 245 10.35 -1.74 29.27
N ALA A 246 10.93 -1.68 28.06
CA ALA A 246 11.77 -2.75 27.54
C ALA A 246 13.19 -2.74 28.18
N ASP A 247 13.73 -1.56 28.50
CA ASP A 247 15.08 -1.42 29.07
C ASP A 247 15.21 -1.74 30.57
N VAL A 248 14.12 -2.05 31.28
CA VAL A 248 14.15 -2.29 32.74
C VAL A 248 14.06 -3.78 33.11
N VAL A 249 13.86 -4.70 32.16
CA VAL A 249 13.66 -6.13 32.48
C VAL A 249 14.93 -7.00 32.36
N GLU A 250 16.04 -6.49 31.80
CA GLU A 250 17.28 -7.28 31.65
C GLU A 250 18.40 -7.00 32.68
N LYS A 251 18.09 -6.37 33.80
CA LYS A 251 18.97 -6.39 34.98
C LYS A 251 18.20 -6.91 36.16
N TYR A 252 18.15 -8.22 36.33
CA TYR A 252 18.13 -9.00 37.59
C TYR A 252 17.58 -10.39 37.30
N LYS A 253 18.46 -11.30 36.86
CA LYS A 253 18.56 -12.70 37.33
C LYS A 253 19.80 -13.36 36.76
#